data_AF-A0A974DCB7-F1
#
_entry.id   AF-A0A974DCB7-F1
#
_cell.length_a   1.000
_cell.length_b   1.000
_cell.length_c   1.000
_cell.angle_alpha   90.00
_cell.angle_beta   90.00
_cell.angle_gamma   90.00
#
_symmetry.space_group_name_H-M   'P 1'
#
loop_
_entity.id
_entity.type
_entity.pdbx_description
1 polymer ?
#
loop_
_entity_poly.entity_id
_entity_poly.type
_entity_poly.pdbx_seq_one_letter_code
_entity_poly.pdbx_strand_id
1 'polypeptide(L)'
;MVRELGLTTQRQEFLKEAYLKEFQARVNWCSSYGKDLQIQQRKPKCKKTFKLPAITDQSILPPDELRKLDHIHHPEKAKQVDDNATTNMAAEMRPASPRTLGLLYYGTSREKDGRYRYLQARYHIKPEEKYSYPITTNFTYGWKLGNMYTSQFPFYGCYCVVNDTFYRKNGISFERNPLDSVL
;
A
#
# COMPACT_ATOMS: atom_id res chain seq x y z
N MET A 1 -28.47 12.83 41.96
CA MET A 1 -28.59 14.27 41.66
C MET A 1 -28.65 14.44 40.15
N VAL A 2 -29.82 14.85 39.66
CA VAL A 2 -30.17 14.94 38.23
C VAL A 2 -29.42 16.12 37.61
N ARG A 3 -28.70 15.90 36.49
CA ARG A 3 -28.05 16.97 35.73
C ARG A 3 -29.06 17.57 34.76
N GLU A 4 -29.90 18.48 35.24
CA GLU A 4 -30.68 19.33 34.33
C GLU A 4 -29.88 20.58 33.98
N LEU A 5 -29.03 20.47 32.96
CA LEU A 5 -28.56 21.65 32.23
C LEU A 5 -29.69 22.07 31.28
N GLY A 6 -30.73 22.70 31.83
CA GLY A 6 -31.82 23.26 31.05
C GLY A 6 -31.28 24.26 30.02
N LEU A 7 -31.51 23.96 28.74
CA LEU A 7 -31.31 24.90 27.63
C LEU A 7 -32.40 25.98 27.72
N THR A 8 -32.21 26.96 28.59
CA THR A 8 -33.07 28.15 28.61
C THR A 8 -32.81 28.97 27.34
N THR A 9 -33.83 29.70 26.88
CA THR A 9 -33.72 30.60 25.72
C THR A 9 -32.59 31.61 25.87
N GLN A 10 -32.45 32.19 27.06
CA GLN A 10 -31.34 33.09 27.40
C GLN A 10 -29.96 32.41 27.24
N ARG A 11 -29.83 31.15 27.65
CA ARG A 11 -28.58 30.41 27.50
C ARG A 11 -28.27 30.10 26.04
N GLN A 12 -29.30 29.80 25.25
CA GLN A 12 -29.16 29.59 23.81
C GLN A 12 -28.72 30.87 23.09
N GLU A 13 -29.28 32.02 23.46
CA GLU A 13 -28.88 33.33 22.93
C GLU A 13 -27.44 33.67 23.29
N PHE A 14 -27.04 33.43 24.55
CA PHE A 14 -25.66 33.63 24.99
C PHE A 14 -24.67 32.78 24.19
N LEU A 15 -24.99 31.51 23.94
CA LEU A 15 -24.14 30.62 23.13
C LEU A 15 -24.07 31.08 21.67
N LYS A 16 -25.19 31.56 21.11
CA LYS A 16 -25.25 32.12 19.76
C LYS A 16 -24.36 33.36 19.65
N GLU A 17 -24.42 34.26 20.63
CA GLU A 17 -23.57 35.45 20.67
C GLU A 17 -22.10 35.10 20.80
N ALA A 18 -21.75 34.16 21.69
CA ALA A 18 -20.38 33.72 21.86
C ALA A 18 -19.80 33.15 20.55
N TYR A 19 -20.59 32.32 19.85
CA TYR A 19 -20.19 31.77 18.55
C TYR A 19 -20.00 32.86 17.49
N LEU A 20 -20.92 33.82 17.40
CA LEU A 20 -20.82 34.92 16.42
C LEU A 20 -19.61 35.81 16.69
N LYS A 21 -19.33 36.13 17.96
CA LYS A 21 -18.14 36.90 18.35
C LYS A 21 -16.85 36.16 18.02
N GLU A 22 -16.80 34.87 18.30
CA GLU A 22 -15.64 34.05 17.95
C GLU A 22 -15.44 33.98 16.43
N PHE A 23 -16.52 33.78 15.67
CA PHE A 23 -16.48 33.77 14.22
C PHE A 23 -15.95 35.09 13.65
N GLN A 24 -16.47 36.23 14.12
CA GLN A 24 -16.00 37.55 13.70
C GLN A 24 -14.53 37.78 14.10
N ALA A 25 -14.12 37.39 15.29
CA ALA A 25 -12.72 37.48 15.72
C ALA A 25 -11.79 36.67 14.82
N ARG A 26 -12.17 35.45 14.45
CA ARG A 26 -11.43 34.58 13.53
C ARG A 26 -11.35 35.18 12.12
N VAL A 27 -12.44 35.72 11.60
CA VAL A 27 -12.48 36.38 10.28
C VAL A 27 -11.61 37.63 10.28
N ASN A 28 -11.72 38.48 11.30
CA ASN A 28 -10.92 39.70 11.43
C ASN A 28 -9.43 39.37 11.53
N TRP A 29 -9.07 38.38 12.36
CA TRP A 29 -7.71 37.92 12.49
C TRP A 29 -7.16 37.33 11.18
N CYS A 30 -7.95 36.49 10.48
CA CYS A 30 -7.56 35.93 9.19
C CYS A 30 -7.42 37.03 8.11
N SER A 31 -8.26 38.07 8.14
CA SER A 31 -8.15 39.22 7.24
C SER A 31 -6.86 40.01 7.49
N SER A 32 -6.50 40.24 8.76
CA SER A 32 -5.29 40.99 9.13
C SER A 32 -3.99 40.20 8.94
N TYR A 33 -3.96 38.91 9.27
CA TYR A 33 -2.73 38.10 9.38
C TYR A 33 -2.69 36.88 8.44
N GLY A 34 -3.76 36.60 7.70
CA GLY A 34 -3.86 35.39 6.85
C GLY A 34 -2.89 35.37 5.67
N LYS A 35 -2.48 36.54 5.15
CA LYS A 35 -1.49 36.64 4.07
C LYS A 35 -0.09 36.22 4.53
N ASP A 36 0.30 36.59 5.75
CA ASP A 36 1.60 36.25 6.32
C ASP A 36 1.73 34.75 6.61
N LEU A 37 0.61 34.11 6.99
CA LEU A 37 0.54 32.67 7.17
C LEU A 37 0.57 31.89 5.86
N GLN A 38 0.03 32.42 4.75
CA GLN A 38 0.16 31.79 3.43
C GLN A 38 1.62 31.79 2.93
N ILE A 39 2.41 32.79 3.30
CA ILE A 39 3.84 32.85 2.96
C ILE A 39 4.62 31.79 3.75
N GLN A 40 4.24 31.53 5.00
CA GLN A 40 4.84 30.46 5.83
C GLN A 40 4.30 29.06 5.49
N GLN A 41 3.04 28.96 5.07
CA GLN A 41 2.44 27.73 4.50
C GLN A 41 2.73 27.60 3.00
N ARG A 42 3.96 27.87 2.57
CA ARG A 42 4.44 27.32 1.30
C ARG A 42 4.24 25.81 1.39
N LYS A 43 3.30 25.30 0.58
CA LYS A 43 2.94 23.88 0.52
C LYS A 43 4.23 23.07 0.58
N PRO A 44 4.35 22.05 1.46
CA PRO A 44 5.46 21.12 1.34
C PRO A 44 5.43 20.66 -0.12
N LYS A 45 6.55 20.78 -0.85
CA LYS A 45 6.66 20.24 -2.21
C LYS A 45 6.02 18.87 -2.14
N CYS A 46 4.91 18.68 -2.87
CA CYS A 46 4.22 17.41 -2.95
C CYS A 46 5.30 16.38 -3.25
N LYS A 47 5.67 15.58 -2.25
CA LYS A 47 6.51 14.41 -2.48
C LYS A 47 5.71 13.66 -3.52
N LYS A 48 6.22 13.61 -4.76
CA LYS A 48 5.55 12.91 -5.87
C LYS A 48 5.10 11.59 -5.27
N THR A 49 3.81 11.43 -5.04
CA THR A 49 3.29 10.14 -4.61
C THR A 49 3.76 9.20 -5.69
N PHE A 50 4.43 8.10 -5.31
CA PHE A 50 4.82 7.10 -6.28
C PHE A 50 3.54 6.66 -6.98
N LYS A 51 3.31 7.21 -8.18
CA LYS A 51 2.21 6.80 -9.03
C LYS A 51 2.63 5.44 -9.53
N LEU A 52 2.02 4.40 -8.99
CA LEU A 52 2.17 3.06 -9.50
C LEU A 52 1.85 3.10 -11.00
N PRO A 53 2.67 2.47 -11.86
CA PRO A 53 2.36 2.39 -13.28
C PRO A 53 0.98 1.73 -13.43
N ALA A 54 0.09 2.37 -14.19
CA ALA A 54 -1.21 1.81 -14.49
C ALA A 54 -0.99 0.55 -15.34
N ILE A 55 -1.30 -0.62 -14.78
CA ILE A 55 -1.35 -1.86 -15.55
C ILE A 55 -2.60 -1.77 -16.41
N THR A 56 -2.43 -1.56 -17.71
CA THR A 56 -3.54 -1.68 -18.67
C THR A 56 -3.87 -3.15 -18.79
N ASP A 57 -5.04 -3.55 -18.33
CA ASP A 57 -5.56 -4.89 -18.54
C ASP A 57 -5.67 -5.13 -20.06
N GLN A 58 -4.76 -5.95 -20.59
CA GLN A 58 -4.69 -6.30 -22.02
C GLN A 58 -5.94 -7.05 -22.50
N SER A 59 -6.85 -7.43 -21.60
CA SER A 59 -8.16 -8.01 -21.92
C SER A 59 -9.16 -6.99 -22.49
N ILE A 60 -8.86 -5.69 -22.43
CA ILE A 60 -9.72 -4.61 -22.94
C ILE A 60 -9.22 -4.08 -24.30
N LEU A 61 -8.03 -4.48 -24.75
CA LEU A 61 -7.49 -4.04 -26.04
C LEU A 61 -8.02 -4.89 -27.20
N PRO A 62 -8.43 -4.26 -28.32
CA PRO A 62 -8.82 -5.00 -29.52
C PRO A 62 -7.67 -5.91 -30.00
N PRO A 63 -7.96 -7.11 -30.53
CA PRO A 63 -6.96 -8.15 -30.86
C PRO A 63 -5.79 -7.71 -31.76
N ASP A 64 -5.93 -6.60 -32.48
CA ASP A 64 -4.98 -6.14 -33.49
C ASP A 64 -3.69 -5.51 -32.91
N GLU A 65 -3.69 -5.04 -31.66
CA GLU A 65 -2.51 -4.43 -31.03
C GLU A 65 -1.56 -5.43 -30.36
N LEU A 66 -2.03 -6.66 -30.07
CA LEU A 66 -1.22 -7.69 -29.40
C LEU A 66 -0.11 -8.27 -30.28
N ARG A 67 -0.19 -8.11 -31.61
CA ARG A 67 0.75 -8.74 -32.56
C ARG A 67 2.07 -7.98 -32.75
N LYS A 68 2.22 -6.79 -32.16
CA LYS A 68 3.39 -5.92 -32.40
C LYS A 68 4.46 -5.97 -31.31
N LEU A 69 4.28 -6.72 -30.22
CA LEU A 69 5.22 -6.77 -29.10
C LEU A 69 6.02 -8.09 -28.98
N ASP A 70 5.75 -9.08 -29.83
CA ASP A 70 6.30 -10.45 -29.68
C ASP A 70 7.71 -10.65 -30.26
N HIS A 71 8.54 -9.61 -30.30
CA HIS A 71 9.92 -9.70 -30.80
C HIS A 71 10.94 -9.50 -29.68
N ILE A 72 10.83 -10.26 -28.58
CA ILE A 72 11.93 -10.44 -27.63
C ILE A 72 12.07 -11.93 -27.31
N HIS A 73 13.20 -12.46 -27.75
CA HIS A 73 13.63 -13.84 -27.65
C HIS A 73 13.60 -14.35 -26.19
N HIS A 74 12.89 -15.45 -25.92
CA HIS A 74 13.00 -16.22 -24.68
C HIS A 74 13.36 -17.66 -25.04
N PRO A 75 14.44 -18.24 -24.48
CA PRO A 75 14.81 -19.60 -24.78
C PRO A 75 13.83 -20.59 -24.13
N GLU A 76 13.43 -21.55 -24.95
CA GLU A 76 12.53 -22.66 -24.64
C GLU A 76 12.96 -23.46 -23.41
N LYS A 77 12.01 -23.69 -22.51
CA LYS A 77 11.81 -24.96 -21.79
C LYS A 77 10.40 -24.95 -21.19
N ALA A 78 9.41 -25.11 -22.06
CA ALA A 78 8.06 -25.48 -21.65
C ALA A 78 8.11 -26.89 -21.07
N LYS A 79 8.09 -27.01 -19.74
CA LYS A 79 7.71 -28.27 -19.11
C LYS A 79 6.24 -28.48 -19.42
N GLN A 80 5.94 -29.55 -20.16
CA GLN A 80 4.58 -30.04 -20.36
C GLN A 80 3.97 -30.27 -18.97
N VAL A 81 2.86 -29.59 -18.68
CA VAL A 81 2.08 -29.79 -17.47
C VAL A 81 0.92 -30.69 -17.86
N ASP A 82 0.81 -31.82 -17.17
CA ASP A 82 -0.09 -32.93 -17.45
C ASP A 82 -1.57 -32.51 -17.61
N ASP A 83 -2.19 -33.00 -18.68
CA ASP A 83 -3.56 -32.75 -19.14
C ASP A 83 -4.68 -33.39 -18.28
N ASN A 84 -4.48 -33.57 -16.97
CA ASN A 84 -5.45 -34.27 -16.10
C ASN A 84 -6.08 -33.40 -15.00
N ALA A 85 -6.10 -32.09 -15.17
CA ALA A 85 -6.92 -31.21 -14.36
C ALA A 85 -8.07 -30.68 -15.21
N THR A 86 -9.20 -31.39 -15.19
CA THR A 86 -10.51 -30.77 -15.46
C THR A 86 -10.72 -29.73 -14.37
N THR A 87 -10.07 -28.58 -14.53
CA THR A 87 -10.20 -27.43 -13.66
C THR A 87 -11.64 -26.98 -13.79
N ASN A 88 -12.45 -27.27 -12.76
CA ASN A 88 -13.69 -26.56 -12.52
C ASN A 88 -13.36 -25.07 -12.61
N MET A 89 -13.63 -24.44 -13.75
CA MET A 89 -13.40 -23.01 -13.94
C MET A 89 -14.25 -22.17 -12.98
N ALA A 90 -15.25 -22.79 -12.36
CA ALA A 90 -16.07 -22.24 -11.29
C ALA A 90 -15.38 -22.19 -9.91
N ALA A 91 -14.27 -22.91 -9.70
CA ALA A 91 -13.56 -22.91 -8.42
C ALA A 91 -12.57 -21.73 -8.35
N GLU A 92 -12.83 -20.78 -7.45
CA GLU A 92 -12.00 -19.59 -7.25
C GLU A 92 -10.53 -19.92 -6.91
N MET A 93 -10.31 -21.02 -6.18
CA MET A 93 -9.00 -21.50 -5.74
C MET A 93 -8.63 -22.85 -6.36
N ARG A 94 -7.35 -23.02 -6.69
CA ARG A 94 -6.79 -24.33 -7.05
C ARG A 94 -6.82 -25.29 -5.85
N PRO A 95 -6.84 -26.61 -6.05
CA PRO A 95 -6.76 -27.57 -4.94
C PRO A 95 -5.43 -27.40 -4.16
N ALA A 96 -5.48 -27.67 -2.85
CA ALA A 96 -4.26 -27.67 -2.03
C ALA A 96 -3.40 -28.91 -2.33
N SER A 97 -2.09 -28.81 -2.10
CA SER A 97 -1.22 -29.98 -2.21
C SER A 97 -1.60 -31.03 -1.16
N PRO A 98 -1.43 -32.34 -1.44
CA PRO A 98 -1.79 -33.41 -0.50
C PRO A 98 -1.11 -33.25 0.87
N ARG A 99 0.15 -32.79 0.88
CA ARG A 99 0.89 -32.50 2.10
C ARG A 99 0.21 -31.42 2.96
N THR A 100 -0.29 -30.36 2.34
CA THR A 100 -1.02 -29.31 3.07
C THR A 100 -2.39 -29.81 3.51
N LEU A 101 -3.13 -30.55 2.68
CA LEU A 101 -4.42 -31.14 3.05
C LEU A 101 -4.31 -32.09 4.25
N GLY A 102 -3.23 -32.88 4.33
CA GLY A 102 -2.98 -33.76 5.48
C GLY A 102 -2.88 -33.03 6.82
N LEU A 103 -2.52 -31.73 6.81
CA LEU A 103 -2.50 -30.92 8.02
C LEU A 103 -3.91 -30.62 8.54
N LEU A 104 -4.96 -30.67 7.72
CA LEU A 104 -6.29 -30.17 8.11
C LEU A 104 -6.88 -30.88 9.33
N TYR A 105 -6.56 -32.17 9.49
CA TYR A 105 -7.09 -33.05 10.55
C TYR A 105 -6.03 -33.48 11.56
N TYR A 106 -4.85 -32.85 11.54
CA TYR A 106 -3.79 -33.17 12.48
C TYR A 106 -4.01 -32.46 13.83
N GLY A 107 -4.03 -33.19 14.94
CA GLY A 107 -4.08 -32.63 16.30
C GLY A 107 -5.41 -31.96 16.68
N THR A 108 -5.40 -31.11 17.73
CA THR A 108 -6.61 -30.46 18.25
C THR A 108 -6.70 -29.00 17.84
N SER A 109 -7.91 -28.54 17.47
CA SER A 109 -8.12 -27.14 17.07
C SER A 109 -7.88 -26.15 18.21
N ARG A 110 -7.98 -26.59 19.48
CA ARG A 110 -7.78 -25.74 20.66
C ARG A 110 -6.32 -25.34 20.83
N GLU A 111 -5.39 -26.21 20.43
CA GLU A 111 -3.94 -25.99 20.53
C GLU A 111 -3.35 -25.31 19.29
N LYS A 112 -4.21 -24.77 18.40
CA LYS A 112 -3.81 -24.21 17.10
C LYS A 112 -3.12 -25.21 16.19
N ASP A 113 -3.43 -26.49 16.33
CA ASP A 113 -3.04 -27.50 15.37
C ASP A 113 -4.06 -27.59 14.22
N GLY A 114 -3.80 -28.49 13.28
CA GLY A 114 -4.78 -28.88 12.30
C GLY A 114 -5.06 -27.79 11.26
N ARG A 115 -6.30 -27.29 11.32
CA ARG A 115 -6.81 -26.20 10.47
C ARG A 115 -5.96 -24.94 10.54
N TYR A 116 -5.45 -24.58 11.73
CA TYR A 116 -4.62 -23.38 11.85
C TYR A 116 -3.30 -23.55 11.07
N ARG A 117 -2.63 -24.71 11.22
CA ARG A 117 -1.42 -25.05 10.46
C ARG A 117 -1.69 -25.15 8.97
N TYR A 118 -2.85 -25.67 8.57
CA TYR A 118 -3.28 -25.67 7.18
C TYR A 118 -3.39 -24.25 6.62
N LEU A 119 -4.09 -23.34 7.31
CA LEU A 119 -4.25 -21.97 6.87
C LEU A 119 -2.91 -21.23 6.81
N GLN A 120 -2.05 -21.42 7.81
CA GLN A 120 -0.70 -20.83 7.82
C GLN A 120 0.15 -21.35 6.66
N ALA A 121 0.16 -22.66 6.41
CA ALA A 121 0.85 -23.24 5.27
C ALA A 121 0.30 -22.71 3.93
N ARG A 122 -1.03 -22.59 3.82
CA ARG A 122 -1.71 -22.06 2.64
C ARG A 122 -1.47 -20.56 2.42
N TYR A 123 -1.22 -19.80 3.49
CA TYR A 123 -0.96 -18.36 3.45
C TYR A 123 0.43 -18.04 2.87
N HIS A 124 1.44 -18.88 3.13
CA HIS A 124 2.79 -18.69 2.59
C HIS A 124 2.92 -18.99 1.09
N ILE A 125 1.91 -19.62 0.48
CA ILE A 125 1.88 -19.90 -0.96
C ILE A 125 1.51 -18.61 -1.70
N LYS A 126 2.22 -18.34 -2.81
CA LYS A 126 1.95 -17.16 -3.65
C LYS A 126 0.50 -17.19 -4.15
N PRO A 127 -0.18 -16.03 -4.20
CA PRO A 127 -1.58 -15.98 -4.64
C PRO A 127 -1.74 -16.48 -6.09
N GLU A 128 -0.74 -16.28 -6.96
CA GLU A 128 -0.74 -16.79 -8.35
C GLU A 128 -0.76 -18.31 -8.49
N GLU A 129 -0.19 -19.02 -7.51
CA GLU A 129 -0.21 -20.48 -7.46
C GLU A 129 -1.52 -20.97 -6.86
N LYS A 130 -2.08 -20.20 -5.92
CA LYS A 130 -3.29 -20.51 -5.16
C LYS A 130 -4.59 -20.23 -5.92
N TYR A 131 -4.65 -19.15 -6.67
CA TYR A 131 -5.83 -18.69 -7.40
C TYR A 131 -5.57 -18.70 -8.91
N SER A 132 -6.60 -18.99 -9.69
CA SER A 132 -6.50 -19.03 -11.15
C SER A 132 -6.40 -17.63 -11.76
N TYR A 133 -7.06 -16.65 -11.13
CA TYR A 133 -7.13 -15.25 -11.54
C TYR A 133 -7.04 -14.32 -10.31
N PRO A 134 -6.66 -13.04 -10.48
CA PRO A 134 -6.61 -12.10 -9.39
C PRO A 134 -8.04 -11.79 -8.91
N ILE A 135 -8.38 -12.22 -7.69
CA ILE A 135 -9.72 -12.00 -7.12
C ILE A 135 -9.92 -10.56 -6.65
N THR A 136 -8.86 -9.91 -6.19
CA THR A 136 -8.93 -8.54 -5.64
C THR A 136 -8.13 -7.58 -6.49
N THR A 137 -8.49 -6.30 -6.45
CA THR A 137 -7.74 -5.23 -7.13
C THR A 137 -6.29 -5.13 -6.64
N ASN A 138 -6.01 -5.52 -5.39
CA ASN A 138 -4.64 -5.56 -4.87
C ASN A 138 -3.79 -6.66 -5.51
N PHE A 139 -4.42 -7.70 -6.07
CA PHE A 139 -3.70 -8.78 -6.75
C PHE A 139 -3.36 -8.44 -8.18
N THR A 140 -3.97 -7.42 -8.80
CA THR A 140 -3.64 -7.05 -10.19
C THR A 140 -2.18 -6.61 -10.29
N TYR A 141 -1.72 -5.84 -9.29
CA TYR A 141 -0.32 -5.46 -9.20
C TYR A 141 0.52 -6.64 -8.74
N GLY A 142 1.55 -6.99 -9.52
CA GLY A 142 2.42 -8.10 -9.18
C GLY A 142 1.89 -9.48 -9.63
N TRP A 143 0.74 -9.56 -10.31
CA TRP A 143 0.25 -10.83 -10.85
C TRP A 143 1.10 -11.37 -12.00
N LYS A 144 1.58 -12.59 -11.85
CA LYS A 144 2.42 -13.33 -12.82
C LYS A 144 3.66 -12.55 -13.25
N LEU A 145 4.22 -11.72 -12.38
CA LEU A 145 5.48 -11.01 -12.67
C LEU A 145 6.69 -11.96 -12.71
N GLY A 146 6.51 -13.23 -12.32
CA GLY A 146 7.54 -14.26 -12.38
C GLY A 146 8.68 -14.02 -11.39
N ASN A 147 9.84 -14.59 -11.68
CA ASN A 147 11.07 -14.24 -10.95
C ASN A 147 11.55 -12.90 -11.48
N MET A 148 11.01 -11.81 -10.93
CA MET A 148 11.65 -10.51 -11.08
C MET A 148 13.06 -10.66 -10.54
N TYR A 149 14.03 -10.66 -11.45
CA TYR A 149 15.45 -10.61 -11.12
C TYR A 149 15.59 -9.53 -10.05
N THR A 150 16.12 -9.92 -8.88
CA THR A 150 16.38 -9.03 -7.76
C THR A 150 16.94 -7.75 -8.33
N SER A 151 16.14 -6.68 -8.22
CA SER A 151 16.40 -5.37 -8.81
C SER A 151 17.89 -5.16 -8.92
N GLN A 152 18.42 -5.12 -10.15
CA GLN A 152 19.79 -4.70 -10.37
C GLN A 152 19.95 -3.40 -9.58
N PHE A 153 20.90 -3.38 -8.63
CA PHE A 153 21.11 -2.19 -7.82
C PHE A 153 21.19 -0.98 -8.75
N PRO A 154 20.50 0.13 -8.43
CA PRO A 154 20.50 1.28 -9.32
C PRO A 154 21.95 1.66 -9.59
N PHE A 155 22.35 1.65 -10.88
CA PHE A 155 23.74 1.87 -11.26
C PHE A 155 24.27 3.21 -10.71
N TYR A 156 23.37 4.18 -10.55
CA TYR A 156 23.64 5.49 -9.94
C TYR A 156 22.79 5.73 -8.68
N GLY A 157 22.78 4.79 -7.74
CA GLY A 157 22.20 5.01 -6.41
C GLY A 157 22.97 6.09 -5.63
N CYS A 158 22.25 7.00 -4.97
CA CYS A 158 22.91 7.93 -4.04
C CYS A 158 23.41 7.17 -2.81
N TYR A 159 24.72 7.20 -2.57
CA TYR A 159 25.33 6.63 -1.37
C TYR A 159 25.51 7.70 -0.30
N CYS A 160 25.24 7.35 0.96
CA CYS A 160 25.39 8.25 2.10
C CYS A 160 26.83 8.24 2.63
N VAL A 161 27.82 8.45 1.76
CA VAL A 161 29.26 8.30 2.08
C VAL A 161 29.67 9.15 3.29
N VAL A 162 29.19 10.40 3.37
CA VAL A 162 29.51 11.30 4.49
C VAL A 162 28.97 10.73 5.81
N ASN A 163 27.72 10.29 5.84
CA ASN A 163 27.15 9.70 7.05
C ASN A 163 27.85 8.42 7.47
N ASP A 164 28.16 7.55 6.51
CA ASP A 164 28.77 6.25 6.78
C ASP A 164 30.25 6.34 7.19
N THR A 165 30.97 7.37 6.72
CA THR A 165 32.42 7.53 6.98
C THR A 165 32.73 8.48 8.13
N PHE A 166 32.05 9.62 8.25
CA PHE A 166 32.39 10.64 9.24
C PHE A 166 31.77 10.38 10.62
N TYR A 167 30.64 9.67 10.69
CA TYR A 167 29.88 9.53 11.93
C TYR A 167 29.94 8.10 12.46
N ARG A 168 30.16 7.97 13.78
CA ARG A 168 30.14 6.68 14.48
C ARG A 168 28.76 6.43 15.09
N LYS A 169 28.38 5.17 15.30
CA LYS A 169 27.07 4.77 15.87
C LYS A 169 26.69 5.48 17.19
N ASN A 170 27.67 5.83 18.02
CA ASN A 170 27.46 6.52 19.29
C ASN A 170 28.05 7.95 19.29
N GLY A 171 28.31 8.52 18.12
CA GLY A 171 28.82 9.89 17.96
C GLY A 171 27.72 10.93 17.85
N ILE A 172 28.12 12.20 17.74
CA ILE A 172 27.20 13.32 17.46
C ILE A 172 26.55 13.06 16.10
N SER A 173 25.22 13.00 16.04
CA SER A 173 24.49 12.74 14.79
C SER A 173 24.64 13.91 13.81
N PHE A 174 24.69 13.60 12.52
CA PHE A 174 24.52 14.59 11.45
C PHE A 174 23.07 15.08 11.44
N GLU A 175 22.72 15.97 12.36
CA GLU A 175 21.49 16.75 12.23
C GLU A 175 21.68 17.69 11.05
N ARG A 176 21.00 17.36 9.95
CA ARG A 176 21.01 18.15 8.73
C ARG A 176 20.35 19.49 9.06
N ASN A 177 21.13 20.58 9.05
CA ASN A 177 20.58 21.91 9.20
C ASN A 177 19.52 22.13 8.11
N PRO A 178 18.29 22.53 8.45
CA PRO A 178 17.21 22.68 7.46
C PRO A 178 17.55 23.73 6.37
N LEU A 179 18.51 24.61 6.64
CA LEU A 179 18.98 25.67 5.74
C LEU A 179 19.92 25.18 4.62
N ASP A 180 20.56 24.01 4.76
CA ASP A 180 21.51 23.49 3.76
C ASP A 180 20.82 22.91 2.51
N SER A 181 19.49 22.87 2.48
CA SER A 181 18.69 22.36 1.35
C SER A 181 18.35 23.40 0.27
N VAL A 182 18.88 24.63 0.40
CA VAL A 182 18.51 25.80 -0.40
C VAL A 182 19.61 26.25 -1.38
N LEU A 183 20.77 25.61 -1.38
CA LEU A 183 21.80 25.77 -2.42
C LEU A 183 21.79 24.56 -3.37
#